data_AF-A0A3D4XWQ1-F1
#
_entry.id   AF-A0A3D4XWQ1-F1
#
_cell.length_a   1.000
_cell.length_b   1.000
_cell.length_c   1.000
_cell.angle_alpha   90.00
_cell.angle_beta   90.00
_cell.angle_gamma   90.00
#
_symmetry.space_group_name_H-M   'P 1'
#
loop_
_entity.id
_entity.type
_entity.pdbx_description
1 polymer ?
#
loop_
_entity_poly.entity_id
_entity_poly.type
_entity_poly.pdbx_seq_one_letter_code
_entity_poly.pdbx_strand_id
1 'polypeptide(L)'
;MIMSTESKHLWSHEVDTKWHPPKGFFDRSSEEIAQGLTEASDGLAQAMDRLDFYINRAGTNLSPEDKERLEKVKPLLREYFGE
;
A
#
# COMPACT_ATOMS: atom_id res chain seq x y z
N MET A 1 30.93 19.44 -5.08
CA MET A 1 30.85 18.24 -4.22
C MET A 1 29.48 17.63 -4.47
N ILE A 2 29.39 16.59 -5.28
CA ILE A 2 28.11 15.94 -5.60
C ILE A 2 27.84 14.95 -4.48
N MET A 3 26.87 15.24 -3.61
CA MET A 3 26.36 14.25 -2.66
C MET A 3 25.55 13.24 -3.47
N SER A 4 26.19 12.17 -3.91
CA SER A 4 25.49 10.94 -4.28
C SER A 4 24.83 10.41 -3.01
N THR A 5 23.53 10.66 -2.86
CA THR A 5 22.73 10.02 -1.81
C THR A 5 22.70 8.54 -2.15
N GLU A 6 23.55 7.73 -1.50
CA GLU A 6 23.41 6.28 -1.58
C GLU A 6 21.99 5.94 -1.14
N SER A 7 21.18 5.47 -2.08
CA SER A 7 19.92 4.80 -1.81
C SER A 7 20.26 3.61 -0.92
N LYS A 8 20.19 3.79 0.40
CA LYS A 8 20.29 2.70 1.37
C LYS A 8 19.24 1.68 0.92
N HIS A 9 19.67 0.53 0.42
CA HIS A 9 18.79 -0.53 -0.05
C HIS A 9 18.05 -1.12 1.15
N LEU A 10 17.02 -0.41 1.62
CA LEU A 10 16.18 -0.84 2.72
C LEU A 10 15.27 -1.93 2.15
N TRP A 11 15.64 -3.18 2.43
CA TRP A 11 14.76 -4.30 2.17
C TRP A 11 13.44 -4.03 2.87
N SER A 12 12.31 -4.30 2.20
CA SER A 12 10.99 -3.94 2.72
C SER A 12 10.82 -4.39 4.17
N HIS A 13 11.30 -5.59 4.51
CA HIS A 13 11.35 -6.19 5.85
C HIS A 13 11.94 -5.30 6.96
N GLU A 14 12.92 -4.45 6.65
CA GLU A 14 13.63 -3.59 7.61
C GLU A 14 13.02 -2.17 7.73
N VAL A 15 12.00 -1.86 6.94
CA VAL A 15 11.34 -0.55 6.97
C VAL A 15 10.36 -0.48 8.15
N ASP A 16 10.60 0.47 9.06
CA ASP A 16 9.66 0.89 10.09
C ASP A 16 8.72 1.99 9.54
N THR A 17 7.41 1.74 9.60
CA THR A 17 6.38 2.61 9.02
C THR A 17 5.72 3.47 10.08
N LYS A 18 5.50 4.77 9.79
CA LYS A 18 4.81 5.66 10.73
C LYS A 18 3.33 5.31 10.94
N TRP A 19 2.69 4.82 9.88
CA TRP A 19 1.29 4.40 9.91
C TRP A 19 1.20 2.88 9.91
N HIS A 20 0.35 2.35 10.78
CA HIS A 20 0.07 0.94 10.88
C HIS A 20 -1.43 0.72 10.67
N PRO A 21 -1.83 -0.10 9.68
CA PRO A 21 -3.22 -0.44 9.49
C PRO A 21 -3.75 -1.22 10.72
N PRO A 22 -5.03 -1.06 11.10
CA PRO A 22 -5.63 -1.89 12.13
C PRO A 22 -5.63 -3.37 11.71
N LYS A 23 -5.65 -4.28 12.69
CA LYS A 23 -5.66 -5.72 12.41
C LYS A 23 -6.83 -6.08 11.49
N GLY A 24 -6.55 -6.85 10.43
CA GLY A 24 -7.53 -7.29 9.45
C GLY A 24 -7.98 -6.22 8.45
N PHE A 25 -7.33 -5.05 8.42
CA PHE A 25 -7.64 -3.99 7.46
C PHE A 25 -7.60 -4.48 6.01
N PHE A 26 -6.53 -5.20 5.64
CA PHE A 26 -6.33 -5.70 4.27
C PHE A 26 -7.08 -7.00 3.96
N ASP A 27 -7.85 -7.54 4.91
CA ASP A 27 -8.70 -8.72 4.71
C ASP A 27 -10.13 -8.31 4.26
N ARG A 28 -10.42 -7.01 4.23
CA ARG A 28 -11.73 -6.41 3.88
C ARG A 28 -11.97 -6.37 2.36
N SER A 29 -13.13 -5.86 1.94
CA SER A 29 -13.42 -5.67 0.52
C SER A 29 -12.48 -4.64 -0.12
N SER A 30 -12.37 -4.68 -1.45
CA SER A 30 -11.54 -3.73 -2.20
C SER A 30 -11.98 -2.28 -1.99
N GLU A 31 -13.29 -2.04 -1.89
CA GLU A 31 -13.90 -0.74 -1.62
C GLU A 31 -13.61 -0.25 -0.21
N GLU A 32 -13.76 -1.10 0.81
CA GLU A 32 -13.44 -0.75 2.20
C GLU A 32 -11.96 -0.42 2.38
N ILE A 33 -11.08 -1.16 1.70
CA ILE A 33 -9.63 -0.89 1.71
C ILE A 33 -9.35 0.43 1.00
N ALA A 34 -9.92 0.67 -0.17
CA ALA A 34 -9.74 1.92 -0.92
C ALA A 34 -10.18 3.12 -0.08
N GLN A 35 -11.38 3.07 0.52
CA GLN A 35 -11.89 4.14 1.37
C GLN A 35 -10.96 4.40 2.55
N GLY A 36 -10.58 3.34 3.29
CA GLY A 36 -9.71 3.49 4.45
C GLY A 36 -8.31 4.00 4.09
N LEU A 37 -7.76 3.62 2.93
CA LEU A 37 -6.48 4.14 2.44
C LEU A 37 -6.58 5.60 2.03
N THR A 38 -7.68 6.02 1.40
CA THR A 38 -7.93 7.43 1.08
C THR A 38 -8.01 8.27 2.35
N GLU A 39 -8.77 7.84 3.36
CA GLU A 39 -8.90 8.55 4.64
C GLU A 39 -7.58 8.64 5.41
N ALA A 40 -6.74 7.61 5.29
CA ALA A 40 -5.48 7.53 6.03
C ALA A 40 -4.32 8.26 5.34
N SER A 41 -4.46 8.67 4.07
CA SER A 41 -3.34 9.13 3.23
C SER A 41 -3.47 10.58 2.78
N ASP A 42 -2.35 11.26 2.60
CA ASP A 42 -2.33 12.66 2.14
C ASP A 42 -2.67 12.82 0.64
N GLY A 43 -2.61 11.73 -0.14
CA GLY A 43 -2.87 11.73 -1.57
C GLY A 43 -2.75 10.35 -2.22
N LEU A 44 -3.10 10.26 -3.50
CA LEU A 44 -3.11 9.01 -4.27
C LEU A 44 -1.80 8.25 -4.21
N ALA A 45 -0.67 8.95 -4.41
CA ALA A 45 0.66 8.33 -4.39
C ALA A 45 0.94 7.64 -3.06
N GLN A 46 0.64 8.30 -1.93
CA GLN A 46 0.86 7.73 -0.61
C GLN A 46 -0.11 6.55 -0.33
N ALA A 47 -1.35 6.61 -0.83
CA ALA A 47 -2.30 5.51 -0.71
C ALA A 47 -1.84 4.27 -1.50
N MET A 48 -1.37 4.47 -2.74
CA MET A 48 -0.78 3.42 -3.58
C MET A 48 0.46 2.80 -2.94
N ASP A 49 1.38 3.63 -2.43
CA ASP A 49 2.59 3.17 -1.76
C ASP A 49 2.27 2.26 -0.57
N ARG A 50 1.25 2.60 0.22
CA ARG A 50 0.80 1.78 1.36
C ARG A 50 0.22 0.44 0.92
N LEU A 51 -0.59 0.43 -0.14
CA LEU A 51 -1.14 -0.80 -0.71
C LEU A 51 -0.02 -1.70 -1.23
N ASP A 52 0.86 -1.15 -2.08
CA ASP A 52 1.96 -1.91 -2.67
C ASP A 52 2.95 -2.38 -1.61
N PHE A 53 3.21 -1.59 -0.57
CA PHE A 53 4.03 -2.01 0.56
C PHE A 53 3.45 -3.25 1.26
N TYR A 54 2.14 -3.28 1.48
CA TYR A 54 1.48 -4.46 2.06
C TYR A 54 1.60 -5.68 1.14
N ILE A 55 1.25 -5.52 -0.14
CA ILE A 55 1.32 -6.61 -1.14
C ILE A 55 2.74 -7.18 -1.21
N ASN A 56 3.75 -6.30 -1.29
CA ASN A 56 5.15 -6.67 -1.38
C ASN A 56 5.66 -7.36 -0.10
N ARG A 57 5.22 -6.90 1.07
CA ARG A 57 5.63 -7.50 2.36
C ARG A 57 4.96 -8.86 2.58
N ALA A 58 3.70 -9.02 2.17
CA ALA A 58 3.02 -10.29 2.27
C ALA A 58 3.58 -11.31 1.26
N GLY A 59 3.94 -10.86 0.05
CA GLY A 59 4.68 -11.64 -0.93
C GLY A 59 3.98 -12.96 -1.26
N THR A 60 4.68 -14.07 -1.07
CA THR A 60 4.15 -15.42 -1.33
C THR A 60 3.09 -15.90 -0.35
N ASN A 61 2.84 -15.15 0.74
CA ASN A 61 1.80 -15.48 1.71
C ASN A 61 0.40 -15.03 1.28
N LEU A 62 0.29 -14.22 0.23
CA LEU A 62 -1.00 -13.87 -0.36
C LEU A 62 -1.50 -14.98 -1.26
N SER A 63 -2.75 -15.40 -1.06
CA SER A 63 -3.43 -16.25 -2.03
C SER A 63 -3.63 -15.49 -3.36
N PRO A 64 -3.80 -16.20 -4.48
CA PRO A 64 -4.13 -15.56 -5.75
C PRO A 64 -5.39 -14.68 -5.67
N GLU A 65 -6.42 -15.14 -4.95
CA GLU A 65 -7.68 -14.43 -4.75
C GLU A 65 -7.50 -13.14 -3.93
N ASP A 66 -6.72 -13.22 -2.84
CA ASP A 66 -6.40 -12.03 -2.04
C ASP A 66 -5.57 -11.02 -2.83
N LYS A 67 -4.62 -11.50 -3.63
CA LYS A 67 -3.83 -10.64 -4.51
C LYS A 67 -4.73 -9.93 -5.52
N GLU A 68 -5.64 -10.64 -6.18
CA GLU A 68 -6.58 -10.04 -7.13
C GLU A 68 -7.48 -9.00 -6.44
N ARG A 69 -8.00 -9.32 -5.25
CA ARG A 69 -8.80 -8.40 -4.43
C ARG A 69 -8.03 -7.13 -4.08
N LEU A 70 -6.76 -7.23 -3.72
CA LEU A 70 -5.90 -6.07 -3.42
C LEU A 70 -5.57 -5.26 -4.69
N GLU A 71 -5.34 -5.90 -5.84
CA GLU A 71 -5.09 -5.20 -7.10
C GLU A 71 -6.30 -4.38 -7.57
N LYS A 72 -7.54 -4.83 -7.27
CA LYS A 72 -8.78 -4.06 -7.52
C LYS A 72 -8.86 -2.74 -6.74
N VAL A 73 -8.07 -2.59 -5.67
CA VAL A 73 -8.01 -1.34 -4.90
C VAL A 73 -7.36 -0.21 -5.72
N LYS A 74 -6.43 -0.51 -6.63
CA LYS A 74 -5.71 0.50 -7.42
C LYS A 74 -6.62 1.38 -8.28
N PRO A 75 -7.53 0.84 -9.12
CA PRO A 75 -8.46 1.68 -9.86
C PRO A 75 -9.44 2.44 -8.94
N LEU A 76 -9.87 1.86 -7.81
CA LEU A 76 -10.74 2.54 -6.84
C LEU A 76 -10.07 3.75 -6.19
N LEU A 77 -8.78 3.64 -5.85
CA LEU A 77 -8.02 4.77 -5.34
C LEU A 77 -7.95 5.92 -6.35
N ARG A 78 -7.72 5.62 -7.64
CA ARG A 78 -7.73 6.65 -8.68
C ARG A 78 -9.09 7.35 -8.76
N GLU A 79 -10.17 6.58 -8.76
CA GLU A 79 -11.54 7.12 -8.75
C GLU A 79 -11.79 8.03 -7.52
N TYR A 80 -11.37 7.60 -6.33
CA TYR A 80 -11.61 8.36 -5.09
C TYR A 80 -10.78 9.64 -5.00
N PHE A 81 -9.60 9.68 -5.61
CA PHE A 81 -8.78 10.89 -5.73
C PHE A 81 -9.11 11.74 -6.98
N GLY A 82 -9.96 11.24 -7.89
CA GLY A 82 -10.40 11.94 -9.10
C GLY A 82 -9.39 11.95 -10.25
N GLU A 83 -8.56 10.91 -10.37
CA GLU A 83 -7.50 10.75 -11.38
C GLU A 83 -7.82 9.70 -12.46
#